data_AF-A0A1Q5TMU9-F1
#
_entry.id   AF-A0A1Q5TMU9-F1
#
_cell.length_a   1.000
_cell.length_b   1.000
_cell.length_c   1.000
_cell.angle_alpha   90.00
_cell.angle_beta   90.00
_cell.angle_gamma   90.00
#
_symmetry.space_group_name_H-M   'P 1'
#
loop_
_entity.id
_entity.type
_entity.pdbx_description
1 polymer ?
#
loop_
_entity_poly.entity_id
_entity_poly.type
_entity_poly.pdbx_seq_one_letter_code
_entity_poly.pdbx_strand_id
1 'polypeptide(L)'
;MIIKHYLTLGVVVLWANAHLLVMEPEPYGKDTLNNSPLAADGSDFPCKLRPNAFEISGEATYRIGDDQVLKLKGSITHGGGSCQISLTKDRVPTKDSEWKVIKSFEGGCPANVAGQLVGGADSDNSLHLPFRIPEGIEPGKYTLAWTWFNRIGNREMYMNCAPITVIGNDQPVVLEKPEALFPPMFIANINGCKTREMVAIRFPEPGKFVEIPPHVINLADENEPP
;
A
#
# COMPACT_ATOMS: atom_id res chain seq x y z
N MET A 1 32.22 -49.35 -14.82
CA MET A 1 31.56 -48.95 -13.55
C MET A 1 32.37 -47.75 -13.04
N ILE A 2 31.92 -46.50 -13.06
CA ILE A 2 30.76 -45.90 -12.39
C ILE A 2 30.43 -44.59 -13.13
N ILE A 3 29.17 -44.40 -13.55
CA ILE A 3 28.68 -43.13 -14.12
C ILE A 3 28.20 -42.26 -12.95
N LYS A 4 28.95 -41.21 -12.61
CA LYS A 4 28.51 -40.20 -11.63
C LYS A 4 27.42 -39.32 -12.25
N HIS A 5 26.18 -39.56 -11.85
CA HIS A 5 25.06 -38.67 -12.15
C HIS A 5 25.18 -37.44 -11.26
N TYR A 6 25.45 -36.27 -11.85
CA TYR A 6 25.28 -34.99 -11.17
C TYR A 6 23.79 -34.64 -11.24
N LEU A 7 23.10 -34.80 -10.10
CA LEU A 7 21.75 -34.27 -9.94
C LEU A 7 21.88 -32.77 -9.68
N THR A 8 21.89 -31.95 -10.74
CA THR A 8 21.65 -30.51 -10.60
C THR A 8 20.18 -30.33 -10.23
N LEU A 9 19.93 -30.17 -8.94
CA LEU A 9 18.64 -29.70 -8.42
C LEU A 9 18.49 -28.24 -8.85
N GLY A 10 17.88 -28.00 -10.01
CA GLY A 10 17.51 -26.66 -10.45
C GLY A 10 16.48 -26.10 -9.48
N VAL A 11 16.86 -25.07 -8.71
CA VAL A 11 15.90 -24.30 -7.92
C VAL A 11 15.09 -23.48 -8.91
N VAL A 12 13.93 -23.99 -9.28
CA VAL A 12 12.92 -23.23 -10.01
C VAL A 12 12.29 -22.25 -9.02
N VAL A 13 12.78 -21.01 -8.97
CA VAL A 13 12.12 -19.92 -8.23
C VAL A 13 10.93 -19.43 -9.07
N LEU A 14 9.81 -20.15 -8.99
CA LEU A 14 8.51 -19.70 -9.49
C LEU A 14 7.66 -19.19 -8.31
N TRP A 15 7.98 -18.01 -7.79
CA TRP A 15 7.25 -17.42 -6.65
C TRP A 15 6.77 -15.98 -6.91
N ALA A 16 6.46 -15.63 -8.17
CA ALA A 16 5.98 -14.28 -8.50
C ALA A 16 4.52 -14.01 -8.08
N ASN A 17 3.73 -15.03 -7.74
CA ASN A 17 2.28 -14.94 -7.64
C ASN A 17 1.70 -14.84 -6.22
N ALA A 18 2.50 -14.56 -5.17
CA ALA A 18 2.01 -14.56 -3.78
C ALA A 18 2.18 -13.22 -3.03
N HIS A 19 2.46 -12.15 -3.77
CA HIS A 19 2.46 -10.78 -3.24
C HIS A 19 1.06 -10.33 -2.78
N LEU A 20 0.98 -9.11 -2.27
CA LEU A 20 -0.15 -8.68 -1.46
C LEU A 20 -1.18 -7.86 -2.25
N LEU A 21 -2.44 -8.02 -1.86
CA LEU A 21 -3.59 -7.30 -2.39
C LEU A 21 -4.48 -6.77 -1.28
N VAL A 22 -5.06 -5.59 -1.49
CA VAL A 22 -6.20 -5.13 -0.70
C VAL A 22 -7.39 -6.02 -0.95
N MET A 23 -8.02 -6.51 0.12
CA MET A 23 -9.29 -7.23 0.07
C MET A 23 -10.44 -6.45 0.73
N GLU A 24 -10.13 -5.63 1.75
CA GLU A 24 -11.08 -4.71 2.37
C GLU A 24 -10.41 -3.34 2.59
N PRO A 25 -11.03 -2.21 2.20
CA PRO A 25 -12.28 -2.12 1.41
C PRO A 25 -12.17 -2.83 0.06
N GLU A 26 -13.30 -3.24 -0.51
CA GLU A 26 -13.30 -3.97 -1.78
C GLU A 26 -12.65 -3.10 -2.88
N PRO A 27 -11.56 -3.57 -3.53
CA PRO A 27 -10.84 -2.76 -4.51
C PRO A 27 -11.62 -2.61 -5.81
N TYR A 28 -11.31 -1.56 -6.57
CA TYR A 28 -11.82 -1.42 -7.94
C TYR A 28 -11.36 -2.58 -8.84
N GLY A 29 -12.26 -3.01 -9.74
CA GLY A 29 -11.97 -4.04 -10.73
C GLY A 29 -11.40 -5.31 -10.09
N LYS A 30 -11.97 -5.72 -8.95
CA LYS A 30 -11.48 -6.81 -8.09
C LYS A 30 -11.14 -8.08 -8.88
N ASP A 31 -11.98 -8.44 -9.83
CA ASP A 31 -11.86 -9.69 -10.60
C ASP A 31 -10.61 -9.74 -11.50
N THR A 32 -10.05 -8.58 -11.85
CA THR A 32 -8.85 -8.47 -12.70
C THR A 32 -7.64 -7.92 -11.97
N LEU A 33 -7.79 -7.56 -10.69
CA LEU A 33 -6.69 -7.05 -9.89
C LEU A 33 -5.68 -8.19 -9.61
N ASN A 34 -4.42 -7.95 -9.95
CA ASN A 34 -3.33 -8.89 -9.67
C ASN A 34 -2.38 -8.32 -8.61
N ASN A 35 -1.60 -9.21 -7.99
CA ASN A 35 -0.70 -8.87 -6.90
C ASN A 35 0.68 -8.40 -7.33
N SER A 36 0.92 -8.16 -8.62
CA SER A 36 2.19 -7.61 -9.07
C SER A 36 2.37 -6.16 -8.58
N PRO A 37 3.62 -5.69 -8.39
CA PRO A 37 3.87 -4.26 -8.21
C PRO A 37 3.40 -3.47 -9.44
N LEU A 38 3.42 -2.14 -9.34
CA LEU A 38 3.31 -1.27 -10.51
C LEU A 38 4.48 -1.52 -11.46
N ALA A 39 4.25 -1.28 -12.75
CA ALA A 39 5.29 -1.33 -13.76
C ALA A 39 6.37 -0.27 -13.45
N ALA A 40 7.65 -0.67 -13.54
CA ALA A 40 8.78 0.19 -13.18
C ALA A 40 8.92 1.44 -14.07
N ASP A 41 8.30 1.46 -15.25
CA ASP A 41 8.21 2.62 -16.13
C ASP A 41 7.01 3.54 -15.83
N GLY A 42 6.20 3.20 -14.83
CA GLY A 42 5.00 3.93 -14.44
C GLY A 42 3.86 3.86 -15.47
N SER A 43 3.88 2.89 -16.39
CA SER A 43 2.85 2.75 -17.43
C SER A 43 1.47 2.41 -16.88
N ASP A 44 1.39 1.71 -15.74
CA ASP A 44 0.14 1.34 -15.07
C ASP A 44 -0.18 2.19 -13.82
N PHE A 45 0.54 3.30 -13.59
CA PHE A 45 0.23 4.24 -12.51
C PHE A 45 -0.82 5.28 -12.94
N PRO A 46 -1.81 5.62 -12.08
CA PRO A 46 -2.08 5.07 -10.75
C PRO A 46 -3.01 3.84 -10.77
N CYS A 47 -3.15 3.16 -9.63
CA CYS A 47 -4.17 2.14 -9.39
C CYS A 47 -4.11 0.88 -10.30
N LYS A 48 -2.95 0.59 -10.90
CA LYS A 48 -2.73 -0.54 -11.82
C LYS A 48 -3.67 -0.44 -13.02
N LEU A 49 -3.49 0.61 -13.84
CA LEU A 49 -4.26 0.85 -15.06
C LEU A 49 -4.29 -0.42 -15.93
N ARG A 50 -5.52 -0.86 -16.20
CA ARG A 50 -5.87 -2.09 -16.90
C ARG A 50 -7.34 -2.00 -17.34
N PRO A 51 -7.86 -2.92 -18.17
CA PRO A 51 -9.19 -2.81 -18.75
C PRO A 51 -10.32 -2.31 -17.83
N ASN A 52 -10.59 -2.82 -16.66
CA ASN A 52 -11.71 -2.36 -15.82
C ASN A 52 -11.19 -1.77 -14.49
N ALA A 53 -10.07 -1.03 -14.56
CA ALA A 53 -9.32 -0.56 -13.38
C ALA A 53 -10.15 0.24 -12.36
N PHE A 54 -11.26 0.83 -12.77
CA PHE A 54 -12.14 1.66 -11.93
C PHE A 54 -13.59 1.16 -11.89
N GLU A 55 -13.83 -0.10 -12.27
CA GLU A 55 -15.13 -0.73 -12.10
C GLU A 55 -15.45 -0.92 -10.61
N ILE A 56 -16.65 -0.56 -10.19
CA ILE A 56 -17.10 -0.63 -8.80
C ILE A 56 -17.97 -1.88 -8.64
N SER A 57 -17.45 -2.90 -7.95
CA SER A 57 -18.22 -4.09 -7.54
C SER A 57 -18.75 -4.00 -6.11
N GLY A 58 -18.15 -3.13 -5.29
CA GLY A 58 -18.54 -2.81 -3.91
C GLY A 58 -17.94 -1.48 -3.48
N GLU A 59 -18.55 -0.82 -2.49
CA GLU A 59 -18.09 0.49 -1.99
C GLU A 59 -18.26 0.55 -0.46
N ALA A 60 -17.17 0.80 0.26
CA ALA A 60 -17.21 0.95 1.71
C ALA A 60 -17.66 2.36 2.12
N THR A 61 -18.41 2.46 3.21
CA THR A 61 -18.76 3.76 3.82
C THR A 61 -18.02 3.92 5.13
N TYR A 62 -17.25 5.01 5.25
CA TYR A 62 -16.48 5.33 6.45
C TYR A 62 -16.92 6.66 7.03
N ARG A 63 -17.03 6.72 8.35
CA ARG A 63 -17.34 7.95 9.07
C ARG A 63 -16.06 8.59 9.57
N ILE A 64 -16.01 9.91 9.54
CA ILE A 64 -14.90 10.68 10.10
C ILE A 64 -14.74 10.34 11.59
N GLY A 65 -13.50 10.02 11.98
CA GLY A 65 -13.11 9.70 13.36
C GLY A 65 -13.26 8.22 13.78
N ASP A 66 -14.06 7.42 13.07
CA ASP A 66 -14.27 6.01 13.42
C ASP A 66 -13.05 5.15 13.07
N ASP A 67 -12.73 4.18 13.94
CA ASP A 67 -11.70 3.17 13.67
C ASP A 67 -12.09 2.27 12.48
N GLN A 68 -11.20 2.20 11.50
CA GLN A 68 -11.31 1.37 10.30
C GLN A 68 -10.12 0.44 10.19
N VAL A 69 -10.27 -0.60 9.37
CA VAL A 69 -9.20 -1.53 9.05
C VAL A 69 -9.14 -1.73 7.55
N LEU A 70 -7.93 -1.58 7.00
CA LEU A 70 -7.61 -2.04 5.66
C LEU A 70 -7.02 -3.44 5.78
N LYS A 71 -7.60 -4.42 5.09
CA LYS A 71 -7.15 -5.81 5.12
C LYS A 71 -6.47 -6.17 3.81
N LEU A 72 -5.34 -6.87 3.95
CA LEU A 72 -4.58 -7.40 2.83
C LEU A 72 -4.69 -8.92 2.81
N LYS A 73 -4.56 -9.50 1.61
CA LYS A 73 -4.34 -10.94 1.39
C LYS A 73 -3.07 -11.17 0.60
N GLY A 74 -2.49 -12.35 0.74
CA GLY A 74 -1.24 -12.80 0.14
C GLY A 74 -0.24 -13.28 1.20
N SER A 75 0.95 -13.71 0.77
CA SER A 75 1.91 -14.34 1.67
C SER A 75 3.35 -13.82 1.57
N ILE A 76 3.71 -13.07 0.53
CA ILE A 76 5.05 -12.49 0.37
C ILE A 76 5.03 -11.03 0.83
N THR A 77 5.63 -10.78 1.99
CA THR A 77 5.67 -9.47 2.65
C THR A 77 7.00 -8.77 2.48
N HIS A 78 7.98 -9.37 1.80
CA HIS A 78 9.32 -8.80 1.56
C HIS A 78 10.01 -8.22 2.81
N GLY A 79 9.84 -8.86 3.96
CA GLY A 79 10.41 -8.35 5.22
C GLY A 79 9.72 -7.09 5.74
N GLY A 80 8.56 -6.74 5.21
CA GLY A 80 7.83 -5.51 5.45
C GLY A 80 8.32 -4.38 4.55
N GLY A 81 8.51 -3.22 5.15
CA GLY A 81 8.72 -1.96 4.45
C GLY A 81 7.79 -0.89 5.03
N SER A 82 7.48 0.11 4.22
CA SER A 82 6.67 1.24 4.64
C SER A 82 5.49 1.43 3.70
N CYS A 83 4.37 1.88 4.24
CA CYS A 83 3.13 2.06 3.47
C CYS A 83 2.47 3.40 3.76
N GLN A 84 1.68 3.89 2.81
CA GLN A 84 0.74 4.99 3.04
C GLN A 84 -0.68 4.57 2.67
N ILE A 85 -1.63 5.14 3.40
CA ILE A 85 -3.03 5.20 2.98
C ILE A 85 -3.32 6.64 2.59
N SER A 86 -3.78 6.81 1.35
CA SER A 86 -4.02 8.13 0.74
C SER A 86 -5.40 8.21 0.11
N LEU A 87 -5.96 9.41 0.04
CA LEU A 87 -7.26 9.68 -0.57
C LEU A 87 -7.14 10.66 -1.74
N THR A 88 -7.96 10.47 -2.75
CA THR A 88 -8.23 11.48 -3.78
C THR A 88 -9.73 11.59 -4.02
N LYS A 89 -10.21 12.78 -4.39
CA LYS A 89 -11.62 13.00 -4.77
C LYS A 89 -11.93 12.41 -6.15
N ASP A 90 -10.89 12.16 -6.96
CA ASP A 90 -11.06 11.57 -8.29
C ASP A 90 -11.50 10.12 -8.17
N ARG A 91 -12.62 9.78 -8.81
CA ARG A 91 -13.16 8.41 -8.85
C ARG A 91 -12.56 7.55 -9.95
N VAL A 92 -11.84 8.20 -10.86
CA VAL A 92 -11.04 7.60 -11.94
C VAL A 92 -9.70 8.33 -11.95
N PRO A 93 -8.82 8.10 -10.94
CA PRO A 93 -7.56 8.82 -10.83
C PRO A 93 -6.66 8.68 -12.06
N THR A 94 -5.92 9.74 -12.34
CA THR A 94 -4.91 9.83 -13.39
C THR A 94 -3.54 10.13 -12.78
N LYS A 95 -2.50 10.25 -13.62
CA LYS A 95 -1.15 10.63 -13.15
C LYS A 95 -1.10 12.02 -12.53
N ASP A 96 -2.06 12.87 -12.87
CA ASP A 96 -2.16 14.24 -12.38
C ASP A 96 -3.10 14.38 -11.18
N SER A 97 -3.72 13.28 -10.73
CA SER A 97 -4.61 13.30 -9.58
C SER A 97 -3.86 13.63 -8.29
N GLU A 98 -4.45 14.51 -7.50
CA GLU A 98 -3.91 14.89 -6.20
C GLU A 98 -4.29 13.85 -5.15
N TRP A 99 -3.28 13.28 -4.50
CA TRP A 99 -3.44 12.30 -3.42
C TRP A 99 -3.02 12.90 -2.09
N LYS A 100 -3.89 12.77 -1.09
CA LYS A 100 -3.72 13.27 0.27
C LYS A 100 -3.46 12.12 1.23
N VAL A 101 -2.29 12.07 1.85
CA VAL A 101 -1.93 11.04 2.84
C VAL A 101 -2.75 11.24 4.11
N ILE A 102 -3.42 10.18 4.58
CA ILE A 102 -4.16 10.19 5.84
C ILE A 102 -3.52 9.32 6.93
N LYS A 103 -2.62 8.41 6.56
CA LYS A 103 -1.89 7.52 7.48
C LYS A 103 -0.61 7.03 6.83
N SER A 104 0.49 7.08 7.57
CA SER A 104 1.77 6.46 7.19
C SER A 104 2.15 5.36 8.20
N PHE A 105 2.68 4.26 7.70
CA PHE A 105 3.30 3.19 8.48
C PHE A 105 4.77 3.11 8.07
N GLU A 106 5.68 3.49 8.96
CA GLU A 106 7.12 3.47 8.68
C GLU A 106 7.74 2.22 9.30
N GLY A 107 7.98 1.24 8.44
CA GLY A 107 8.47 -0.07 8.84
C GLY A 107 7.38 -1.01 9.40
N GLY A 108 7.63 -2.31 9.28
CA GLY A 108 6.68 -3.35 9.65
C GLY A 108 5.41 -3.42 8.82
N CYS A 109 5.25 -2.57 7.80
CA CYS A 109 4.13 -2.68 6.89
C CYS A 109 4.47 -3.59 5.71
N PRO A 110 3.62 -4.58 5.38
CA PRO A 110 2.41 -4.98 6.11
C PRO A 110 2.66 -6.03 7.20
N ALA A 111 3.85 -6.66 7.23
CA ALA A 111 4.32 -7.43 8.38
C ALA A 111 5.86 -7.52 8.42
N ASN A 112 6.44 -7.58 9.62
CA ASN A 112 7.87 -7.78 9.85
C ASN A 112 8.30 -9.26 9.74
N VAL A 113 8.03 -9.90 8.60
CA VAL A 113 8.45 -11.29 8.36
C VAL A 113 9.33 -11.34 7.12
N ALA A 114 10.61 -11.69 7.28
CA ALA A 114 11.56 -11.76 6.16
C ALA A 114 11.24 -12.88 5.16
N GLY A 115 10.56 -13.93 5.62
CA GLY A 115 10.11 -15.05 4.81
C GLY A 115 8.65 -14.94 4.35
N GLN A 116 8.22 -15.95 3.60
CA GLN A 116 6.84 -16.11 3.20
C GLN A 116 5.96 -16.53 4.38
N LEU A 117 4.80 -15.89 4.53
CA LEU A 117 3.75 -16.30 5.44
C LEU A 117 3.10 -17.60 4.98
N VAL A 118 2.34 -18.26 5.85
CA VAL A 118 1.67 -19.53 5.49
C VAL A 118 0.71 -19.30 4.31
N GLY A 119 0.71 -20.25 3.37
CA GLY A 119 -0.19 -20.24 2.23
C GLY A 119 0.32 -19.45 1.01
N GLY A 120 -0.59 -18.80 0.30
CA GLY A 120 -0.36 -18.24 -1.05
C GLY A 120 -1.08 -16.92 -1.29
N ALA A 121 -1.36 -16.63 -2.56
CA ALA A 121 -1.94 -15.35 -3.03
C ALA A 121 -3.25 -14.95 -2.34
N ASP A 122 -4.06 -15.93 -1.93
CA ASP A 122 -5.38 -15.71 -1.35
C ASP A 122 -5.42 -15.85 0.17
N SER A 123 -4.26 -15.99 0.82
CA SER A 123 -4.18 -16.13 2.27
C SER A 123 -4.38 -14.80 2.98
N ASP A 124 -5.36 -14.70 3.87
CA ASP A 124 -5.62 -13.49 4.69
C ASP A 124 -4.39 -13.13 5.56
N ASN A 125 -3.84 -14.12 6.27
CA ASN A 125 -2.72 -13.94 7.19
C ASN A 125 -2.93 -12.85 8.27
N SER A 126 -4.16 -12.33 8.44
CA SER A 126 -4.52 -11.27 9.37
C SER A 126 -3.69 -10.00 9.17
N LEU A 127 -3.36 -9.69 7.92
CA LEU A 127 -2.62 -8.48 7.54
C LEU A 127 -3.56 -7.27 7.59
N HIS A 128 -3.79 -6.78 8.80
CA HIS A 128 -4.74 -5.71 9.12
C HIS A 128 -4.00 -4.41 9.43
N LEU A 129 -4.31 -3.36 8.67
CA LEU A 129 -3.74 -2.02 8.84
C LEU A 129 -4.81 -1.08 9.40
N PRO A 130 -4.74 -0.69 10.68
CA PRO A 130 -5.72 0.18 11.29
C PRO A 130 -5.55 1.62 10.81
N PHE A 131 -6.66 2.28 10.46
CA PHE A 131 -6.66 3.68 10.07
C PHE A 131 -7.97 4.36 10.46
N ARG A 132 -8.02 5.68 10.30
CA ARG A 132 -9.24 6.48 10.46
C ARG A 132 -9.35 7.43 9.28
N ILE A 133 -10.57 7.86 8.97
CA ILE A 133 -10.75 9.08 8.19
C ILE A 133 -10.61 10.26 9.17
N PRO A 134 -9.53 11.06 9.09
CA PRO A 134 -9.27 12.10 10.08
C PRO A 134 -10.19 13.32 9.88
N GLU A 135 -10.32 14.11 10.95
CA GLU A 135 -10.92 15.44 10.87
C GLU A 135 -10.23 16.30 9.82
N GLY A 136 -11.00 17.09 9.06
CA GLY A 136 -10.50 17.89 7.94
C GLY A 136 -10.66 17.23 6.57
N ILE A 137 -11.03 15.95 6.49
CA ILE A 137 -11.55 15.33 5.26
C ILE A 137 -13.04 15.62 5.14
N GLU A 138 -13.47 16.20 4.03
CA GLU A 138 -14.88 16.51 3.79
C GLU A 138 -15.68 15.23 3.47
N PRO A 139 -16.96 15.12 3.91
CA PRO A 139 -17.85 14.07 3.45
C PRO A 139 -17.97 14.06 1.92
N GLY A 140 -18.01 12.87 1.33
CA GLY A 140 -18.06 12.74 -0.12
C GLY A 140 -17.52 11.41 -0.63
N LYS A 141 -17.45 11.29 -1.95
CA LYS A 141 -16.95 10.12 -2.65
C LYS A 141 -15.46 10.27 -2.92
N TYR A 142 -14.67 9.26 -2.58
CA TYR A 142 -13.23 9.24 -2.76
C TYR A 142 -12.77 7.93 -3.41
N THR A 143 -11.55 7.95 -3.92
CA THR A 143 -10.72 6.76 -4.09
C THR A 143 -9.69 6.71 -2.97
N LEU A 144 -9.63 5.59 -2.25
CA LEU A 144 -8.58 5.26 -1.30
C LEU A 144 -7.48 4.48 -2.02
N ALA A 145 -6.22 4.82 -1.76
CA ALA A 145 -5.05 4.05 -2.21
C ALA A 145 -4.27 3.52 -1.01
N TRP A 146 -3.94 2.23 -1.04
CA TRP A 146 -2.84 1.66 -0.28
C TRP A 146 -1.61 1.62 -1.17
N THR A 147 -0.52 2.19 -0.70
CA THR A 147 0.79 2.11 -1.35
C THR A 147 1.80 1.46 -0.42
N TRP A 148 2.70 0.65 -0.99
CA TRP A 148 3.72 -0.06 -0.22
C TRP A 148 5.06 -0.09 -0.95
N PHE A 149 6.12 0.23 -0.20
CA PHE A 149 7.51 0.19 -0.63
C PHE A 149 8.22 -0.92 0.14
N ASN A 150 8.55 -1.99 -0.55
CA ASN A 150 9.07 -3.21 0.04
C ASN A 150 10.52 -3.06 0.52
N ARG A 151 10.81 -3.60 1.71
CA ARG A 151 12.14 -3.50 2.31
C ARG A 151 13.17 -4.37 1.60
N ILE A 152 12.84 -5.63 1.34
CA ILE A 152 13.76 -6.63 0.75
C ILE A 152 13.36 -6.91 -0.71
N GLY A 153 14.34 -7.12 -1.60
CA GLY A 153 14.10 -7.58 -2.98
C GLY A 153 14.21 -6.46 -4.01
N ASN A 154 13.48 -6.58 -5.12
CA ASN A 154 13.44 -5.54 -6.15
C ASN A 154 12.92 -4.21 -5.57
N ARG A 155 13.37 -3.07 -6.10
CA ARG A 155 12.85 -1.76 -5.67
C ARG A 155 11.52 -1.53 -6.37
N GLU A 156 10.43 -1.79 -5.67
CA GLU A 156 9.07 -1.81 -6.22
C GLU A 156 8.16 -0.83 -5.49
N MET A 157 7.07 -0.45 -6.15
CA MET A 157 5.95 0.26 -5.54
C MET A 157 4.70 -0.56 -5.81
N TYR A 158 4.04 -1.00 -4.76
CA TYR A 158 2.74 -1.65 -4.83
C TYR A 158 1.66 -0.58 -4.63
N MET A 159 0.56 -0.69 -5.38
CA MET A 159 -0.57 0.21 -5.24
C MET A 159 -1.87 -0.51 -5.55
N ASN A 160 -2.84 -0.45 -4.64
CA ASN A 160 -4.22 -0.89 -4.88
C ASN A 160 -5.18 0.22 -4.47
N CYS A 161 -6.27 0.35 -5.22
CA CYS A 161 -7.24 1.41 -5.02
C CYS A 161 -8.65 0.85 -4.79
N ALA A 162 -9.42 1.53 -3.95
CA ALA A 162 -10.79 1.16 -3.60
C ALA A 162 -11.73 2.39 -3.63
N PRO A 163 -12.97 2.24 -4.10
CA PRO A 163 -14.00 3.27 -3.95
C PRO A 163 -14.46 3.31 -2.49
N ILE A 164 -14.52 4.52 -1.93
CA ILE A 164 -15.09 4.74 -0.60
C ILE A 164 -16.04 5.94 -0.61
N THR A 165 -17.00 5.92 0.30
CA THR A 165 -17.83 7.07 0.66
C THR A 165 -17.51 7.49 2.08
N VAL A 166 -17.12 8.75 2.26
CA VAL A 166 -16.89 9.38 3.57
C VAL A 166 -18.17 10.09 4.01
N ILE A 167 -18.61 9.84 5.24
CA ILE A 167 -19.73 10.54 5.87
C ILE A 167 -19.25 11.34 7.08
N GLY A 168 -19.94 12.45 7.35
CA GLY A 168 -19.66 13.31 8.50
C GLY A 168 -19.91 12.61 9.83
N ASN A 169 -19.30 13.14 10.88
CA ASN A 169 -19.72 12.91 12.26
C ASN A 169 -20.66 14.04 12.71
N ASP A 170 -21.33 13.87 13.85
CA ASP A 170 -22.25 14.89 14.39
C ASP A 170 -21.51 16.10 15.01
N GLN A 171 -20.21 16.27 14.72
CA GLN A 171 -19.37 17.35 15.26
C GLN A 171 -19.32 18.53 14.27
N PRO A 172 -19.23 19.78 14.76
CA PRO A 172 -18.98 20.94 13.90
C PRO A 172 -17.64 20.78 13.19
N VAL A 173 -17.61 20.97 11.86
CA VAL A 173 -16.36 20.92 11.07
C VAL A 173 -15.39 21.98 11.60
N VAL A 174 -14.33 21.56 12.28
CA VAL A 174 -13.23 22.45 12.65
C VAL A 174 -12.31 22.57 11.43
N LEU A 175 -12.38 23.71 10.76
CA LEU A 175 -11.55 24.04 9.61
C LEU A 175 -10.11 24.37 10.07
N GLU A 176 -9.36 23.38 10.56
CA GLU A 176 -7.90 23.47 10.49
C GLU A 176 -7.51 23.44 9.00
N LYS A 177 -6.53 24.25 8.60
CA LYS A 177 -6.11 24.37 7.19
C LYS A 177 -5.76 22.98 6.61
N PRO A 178 -6.57 22.42 5.69
CA PRO A 178 -6.47 21.01 5.31
C PRO A 178 -5.16 20.65 4.58
N GLU A 179 -4.56 21.59 3.84
CA GLU A 179 -3.33 21.30 3.09
C GLU A 179 -2.12 21.03 3.98
N ALA A 180 -2.06 21.60 5.20
CA ALA A 180 -0.95 21.35 6.11
C ALA A 180 -1.05 20.01 6.84
N LEU A 181 -2.24 19.38 6.84
CA LEU A 181 -2.51 18.14 7.57
C LEU A 181 -2.29 16.89 6.71
N PHE A 182 -2.51 17.00 5.40
CA PHE A 182 -2.51 15.86 4.47
C PHE A 182 -1.55 16.11 3.30
N PRO A 183 -0.28 15.72 3.44
CA PRO A 183 0.72 15.94 2.39
C PRO A 183 0.44 15.09 1.15
N PRO A 184 1.10 15.40 0.01
CA PRO A 184 1.08 14.56 -1.17
C PRO A 184 1.55 13.13 -0.88
N MET A 185 0.94 12.15 -1.55
CA MET A 185 1.40 10.76 -1.49
C MET A 185 2.81 10.60 -2.06
N PHE A 186 3.65 9.83 -1.36
CA PHE A 186 5.00 9.53 -1.81
C PHE A 186 4.98 8.58 -3.03
N ILE A 187 5.81 8.90 -4.03
CA ILE A 187 5.95 8.10 -5.26
C ILE A 187 7.44 7.86 -5.53
N ALA A 188 7.82 6.59 -5.61
CA ALA A 188 9.17 6.16 -5.97
C ALA A 188 9.10 4.83 -6.73
N ASN A 189 10.24 4.34 -7.20
CA ASN A 189 10.44 3.07 -7.91
C ASN A 189 9.74 2.93 -9.27
N ILE A 190 8.93 3.93 -9.66
CA ILE A 190 8.22 3.99 -10.95
C ILE A 190 8.44 5.31 -11.73
N ASN A 191 9.24 6.22 -11.18
CA ASN A 191 9.41 7.60 -11.67
C ASN A 191 10.88 8.03 -11.74
N GLY A 192 11.82 7.07 -11.75
CA GLY A 192 13.26 7.32 -11.73
C GLY A 192 13.86 7.58 -10.33
N CYS A 193 13.04 7.94 -9.33
CA CYS A 193 13.44 7.89 -7.93
C CYS A 193 13.50 6.44 -7.47
N LYS A 194 14.54 6.04 -6.73
CA LYS A 194 14.70 4.67 -6.24
C LYS A 194 14.90 4.67 -4.74
N THR A 195 14.10 3.88 -4.03
CA THR A 195 14.29 3.64 -2.60
C THR A 195 15.49 2.74 -2.35
N ARG A 196 16.04 2.81 -1.13
CA ARG A 196 17.15 1.94 -0.71
C ARG A 196 16.65 0.52 -0.41
N GLU A 197 17.51 -0.47 -0.67
CA GLU A 197 17.25 -1.87 -0.29
C GLU A 197 17.61 -2.11 1.19
N MET A 198 16.96 -3.11 1.79
CA MET A 198 17.17 -3.59 3.17
C MET A 198 16.72 -2.65 4.28
N VAL A 199 16.19 -1.47 3.94
CA VAL A 199 15.67 -0.48 4.90
C VAL A 199 14.16 -0.26 4.73
N ALA A 200 13.46 -0.09 5.84
CA ALA A 200 12.12 0.47 5.86
C ALA A 200 12.26 1.99 5.78
N ILE A 201 11.74 2.59 4.72
CA ILE A 201 11.91 4.02 4.46
C ILE A 201 11.10 4.86 5.46
N ARG A 202 11.60 6.05 5.76
CA ARG A 202 10.79 7.14 6.32
C ARG A 202 10.28 7.99 5.18
N PHE A 203 9.02 8.39 5.24
CA PHE A 203 8.48 9.28 4.21
C PHE A 203 8.99 10.70 4.48
N PRO A 204 9.43 11.45 3.45
CA PRO A 204 9.81 12.85 3.63
C PRO A 204 8.68 13.70 4.22
N GLU A 205 7.44 13.40 3.82
CA GLU A 205 6.23 14.04 4.31
C GLU A 205 5.24 12.95 4.78
N PRO A 206 5.39 12.42 6.01
CA PRO A 206 4.59 11.27 6.47
C PRO A 206 3.19 11.67 6.93
N GLY A 207 2.90 12.98 7.06
CA GLY A 207 1.66 13.52 7.60
C GLY A 207 1.60 13.43 9.13
N LYS A 208 0.44 13.79 9.70
CA LYS A 208 0.24 13.85 11.17
C LYS A 208 0.10 12.46 11.82
N PHE A 209 -0.44 11.49 11.08
CA PHE A 209 -0.78 10.17 11.61
C PHE A 209 0.26 9.14 11.16
N VAL A 210 1.32 9.00 11.95
CA VAL A 210 2.43 8.07 11.67
C VAL A 210 2.41 6.94 12.68
N GLU A 211 2.62 5.72 12.21
CA GLU A 211 2.80 4.54 13.05
C GLU A 211 4.16 3.91 12.79
N ILE A 212 4.88 3.65 13.88
CA ILE A 212 6.15 2.95 13.90
C ILE A 212 6.00 1.82 14.92
N PRO A 213 6.04 0.54 14.52
CA PRO A 213 5.87 -0.55 15.47
C PRO A 213 7.07 -0.64 16.43
N PRO A 214 6.86 -1.04 17.70
CA PRO A 214 7.90 -1.04 18.74
C PRO A 214 9.10 -1.99 18.46
N HIS A 215 8.99 -2.83 17.44
CA HIS A 215 10.04 -3.75 16.99
C HIS A 215 10.29 -3.62 15.48
N VAL A 216 10.29 -2.40 14.97
CA VAL A 216 10.61 -2.13 13.57
C VAL A 216 12.04 -2.58 13.25
N ILE A 217 12.19 -3.34 12.15
CA ILE A 217 13.48 -3.84 11.69
C ILE A 217 13.99 -2.93 10.59
N ASN A 218 15.23 -2.44 10.76
CA ASN A 218 15.95 -1.60 9.78
C ASN A 218 15.14 -0.37 9.32
N LEU A 219 14.52 0.35 10.26
CA LEU A 219 13.95 1.67 9.95
C LEU A 219 15.07 2.64 9.59
N ALA A 220 14.88 3.40 8.51
CA ALA A 220 15.83 4.43 8.10
C ALA A 220 15.98 5.51 9.18
N ASP A 221 17.17 6.13 9.24
CA ASP A 221 17.38 7.27 10.13
C ASP A 221 16.59 8.49 9.65
N GLU A 222 16.21 9.39 10.56
CA GLU A 222 15.35 10.56 10.25
C GLU A 222 15.93 11.50 9.19
N ASN A 223 17.26 11.50 9.03
CA ASN A 223 17.96 12.38 8.07
C ASN A 223 18.41 11.64 6.81
N GLU A 224 18.13 10.34 6.70
CA GLU A 224 18.47 9.58 5.50
C GLU A 224 17.38 9.74 4.43
N PRO A 225 17.76 9.89 3.16
CA PRO A 225 16.79 9.86 2.08
C PRO A 225 16.11 8.49 1.99
N PRO A 226 14.82 8.45 1.60
CA PRO A 226 14.06 7.21 1.40
C PRO A 226 14.66 6.30 0.31
#